data_AF-A0A7V9RDB3-F1
#
_entry.id   AF-A0A7V9RDB3-F1
#
_cell.length_a   1.000
_cell.length_b   1.000
_cell.length_c   1.000
_cell.angle_alpha   90.00
_cell.angle_beta   90.00
_cell.angle_gamma   90.00
#
_symmetry.space_group_name_H-M   'P 1'
#
loop_
_entity.id
_entity.type
_entity.pdbx_description
1 polymer ?
#
loop_
_entity_poly.entity_id
_entity_poly.type
_entity_poly.pdbx_seq_one_letter_code
_entity_poly.pdbx_strand_id
1 'polypeptide(L)'
;LRLRKQHMWRTAMVLQELEQEISVNNRLEAQINDLDLLDRRHRNLESEIDFQSLRLKKIQRLMDDPSTTAAMKVRLEEERKLARGAIDSLRDRANLMESEVDSLEARIDRAFNPHWGSCLREGNENSRFGEQVNDYADLYTSRVSNFGPYSPLRYFRAPRRPMPHEV
;
A
#
# COMPACT_ATOMS: atom_id res chain seq x y z
N LEU A 1 17.85 19.26 -6.36
CA LEU A 1 19.17 18.82 -5.87
C LEU A 1 20.24 19.92 -5.85
N ARG A 2 20.22 20.91 -6.76
CA ARG A 2 21.28 21.94 -6.89
C ARG A 2 21.40 22.90 -5.69
N LEU A 3 20.27 23.33 -5.10
CA LEU A 3 20.24 24.27 -3.95
C LEU A 3 20.91 23.72 -2.69
N ARG A 4 20.55 22.50 -2.26
CA ARG A 4 21.13 21.84 -1.07
C ARG A 4 22.62 21.48 -1.26
N LYS A 5 23.03 21.15 -2.49
CA LYS A 5 24.42 20.81 -2.81
C LYS A 5 25.36 22.03 -2.86
N GLN A 6 24.82 23.22 -3.08
CA GLN A 6 25.59 24.46 -3.21
C GLN A 6 25.67 25.26 -1.92
N HIS A 7 24.68 25.13 -1.03
CA HIS A 7 24.62 25.88 0.22
C HIS A 7 24.33 24.93 1.39
N MET A 8 25.25 24.84 2.36
CA MET A 8 25.20 23.95 3.53
C MET A 8 24.26 24.47 4.63
N TRP A 9 23.19 25.18 4.27
CA TRP A 9 22.23 25.72 5.23
C TRP A 9 21.22 24.66 5.65
N ARG A 10 20.79 24.72 6.92
CA ARG A 10 19.63 23.96 7.38
C ARG A 10 18.37 24.60 6.85
N THR A 11 17.43 23.80 6.37
CA THR A 11 16.23 24.27 5.67
C THR A 11 14.98 23.83 6.41
N ALA A 12 14.05 24.76 6.60
CA ALA A 12 12.73 24.46 7.13
C ALA A 12 11.65 24.88 6.13
N MET A 13 10.59 24.10 6.01
CA MET A 13 9.47 24.37 5.11
C MET A 13 8.19 24.65 5.89
N VAL A 14 7.45 25.69 5.46
CA VAL A 14 6.13 26.02 6.01
C VAL A 14 5.07 25.53 5.03
N LEU A 15 4.24 24.57 5.46
CA LEU A 15 3.25 23.86 4.65
C LEU A 15 1.84 24.19 5.17
N GLN A 16 1.16 25.16 4.57
CA GLN A 16 -0.11 25.66 5.10
C GLN A 16 -1.20 24.57 5.11
N GLU A 17 -1.15 23.67 4.13
CA GLU A 17 -2.07 22.55 3.93
C GLU A 17 -1.94 21.47 5.03
N LEU A 18 -0.83 21.46 5.78
CA LEU A 18 -0.52 20.43 6.76
C LEU A 18 -1.57 20.31 7.87
N GLU A 19 -2.20 21.42 8.27
CA GLU A 19 -3.26 21.39 9.29
C GLU A 19 -4.50 20.63 8.81
N GLN A 20 -4.89 20.85 7.55
CA GLN A 20 -6.00 20.13 6.94
C GLN A 20 -5.65 18.65 6.76
N GLU A 21 -4.46 18.34 6.26
CA GLU A 21 -3.96 16.96 6.11
C GLU A 21 -4.02 16.19 7.45
N ILE A 22 -3.47 16.77 8.52
CA ILE A 22 -3.51 16.15 9.86
C ILE A 22 -4.95 15.98 10.35
N SER A 23 -5.80 16.99 10.16
CA SER A 23 -7.20 16.92 10.60
C SER A 23 -7.98 15.82 9.86
N VAL A 24 -7.78 15.66 8.56
CA VAL A 24 -8.44 14.62 7.76
C VAL A 24 -7.91 13.25 8.13
N ASN A 25 -6.58 13.10 8.26
CA ASN A 25 -5.93 11.85 8.65
C ASN A 25 -6.44 11.34 10.01
N ASN A 26 -6.51 12.23 11.01
CA ASN A 26 -7.04 11.87 12.34
C ASN A 26 -8.51 11.46 12.30
N ARG A 27 -9.32 12.09 11.43
CA ARG A 27 -10.75 11.75 11.29
C ARG A 27 -10.95 10.39 10.61
N LEU A 28 -10.06 10.03 9.69
CA LEU A 28 -10.15 8.82 8.87
C LEU A 28 -9.22 7.69 9.31
N GLU A 29 -8.59 7.80 10.47
CA GLU A 29 -7.62 6.82 10.98
C GLU A 29 -8.19 5.39 10.97
N ALA A 30 -9.45 5.21 11.36
CA ALA A 30 -10.11 3.91 11.32
C ALA A 30 -10.24 3.35 9.89
N GLN A 31 -10.69 4.19 8.94
CA GLN A 31 -10.82 3.81 7.53
C GLN A 31 -9.48 3.48 6.88
N ILE A 32 -8.42 4.22 7.22
CA ILE A 32 -7.06 3.94 6.72
C ILE A 32 -6.56 2.61 7.28
N ASN A 33 -6.81 2.31 8.57
CA ASN A 33 -6.47 1.02 9.16
C ASN A 33 -7.27 -0.14 8.54
N ASP A 34 -8.54 0.09 8.21
CA ASP A 34 -9.38 -0.90 7.51
C ASP A 34 -8.83 -1.17 6.09
N LEU A 35 -8.37 -0.13 5.38
CA LEU A 35 -7.72 -0.25 4.08
C LEU A 35 -6.45 -1.12 4.17
N ASP A 36 -5.56 -0.82 5.14
CA ASP A 36 -4.35 -1.62 5.39
C ASP A 36 -4.67 -3.10 5.67
N LEU A 37 -5.78 -3.37 6.37
CA LEU A 37 -6.24 -4.73 6.65
C LEU A 37 -6.77 -5.43 5.40
N LEU A 38 -7.53 -4.72 4.56
CA LEU A 38 -8.02 -5.23 3.28
C LEU A 38 -6.86 -5.56 2.34
N ASP A 39 -5.84 -4.71 2.24
CA ASP A 39 -4.65 -4.96 1.42
C ASP A 39 -3.88 -6.21 1.87
N ARG A 40 -3.78 -6.45 3.19
CA ARG A 40 -3.19 -7.68 3.71
C ARG A 40 -4.02 -8.90 3.35
N ARG A 41 -5.35 -8.80 3.44
CA ARG A 41 -6.25 -9.89 3.04
C ARG A 41 -6.18 -10.15 1.53
N HIS A 42 -6.04 -9.11 0.71
CA HIS A 42 -5.87 -9.20 -0.73
C HIS A 42 -4.63 -10.00 -1.08
N ARG A 43 -3.47 -9.62 -0.53
CA ARG A 43 -2.21 -10.34 -0.72
C ARG A 43 -2.29 -11.82 -0.32
N ASN A 44 -3.04 -12.14 0.74
CA ASN A 44 -3.26 -13.53 1.16
C ASN A 44 -4.10 -14.31 0.13
N LEU A 45 -5.15 -13.70 -0.44
CA LEU A 45 -5.95 -14.34 -1.49
C LEU A 45 -5.13 -14.53 -2.77
N GLU A 46 -4.35 -13.53 -3.18
CA GLU A 46 -3.44 -13.64 -4.32
C GLU A 46 -2.45 -14.80 -4.14
N SER A 47 -1.86 -14.91 -2.95
CA SER A 47 -0.95 -16.02 -2.61
C SER A 47 -1.64 -17.38 -2.72
N GLU A 48 -2.91 -17.49 -2.30
CA GLU A 48 -3.69 -18.73 -2.42
C GLU A 48 -4.04 -19.03 -3.89
N ILE A 49 -4.39 -18.02 -4.69
CA ILE A 49 -4.63 -18.15 -6.14
C ILE A 49 -3.37 -18.67 -6.83
N ASP A 50 -2.19 -18.14 -6.48
CA ASP A 50 -0.90 -18.57 -7.01
C ASP A 50 -0.60 -20.02 -6.65
N PHE A 51 -0.86 -20.41 -5.39
CA PHE A 51 -0.70 -21.79 -4.93
C PHE A 51 -1.59 -22.76 -5.72
N GLN A 52 -2.89 -22.47 -5.86
CA GLN A 52 -3.81 -23.32 -6.61
C GLN A 52 -3.47 -23.34 -8.11
N SER A 53 -3.02 -22.21 -8.67
CA SER A 53 -2.58 -22.13 -10.06
C SER A 53 -1.33 -22.98 -10.32
N LEU A 54 -0.37 -22.99 -9.37
CA LEU A 54 0.80 -23.86 -9.44
C LEU A 54 0.40 -25.34 -9.32
N ARG A 55 -0.53 -25.68 -8.43
CA ARG A 55 -1.09 -27.03 -8.31
C ARG A 55 -1.75 -27.48 -9.60
N LEU A 56 -2.57 -26.64 -10.23
CA LEU A 56 -3.21 -26.92 -11.51
C LEU A 56 -2.19 -27.20 -12.62
N LYS A 57 -1.11 -26.39 -12.69
CA LYS A 57 0.01 -26.62 -13.63
C LYS A 57 0.70 -27.97 -13.39
N LYS A 58 0.88 -28.39 -12.14
CA LYS A 58 1.47 -29.70 -11.79
C LYS A 58 0.55 -30.85 -12.23
N ILE A 59 -0.75 -30.74 -11.98
CA ILE A 59 -1.75 -31.75 -12.41
C ILE A 59 -1.72 -31.89 -13.94
N GLN A 60 -1.71 -30.77 -14.68
CA GLN A 60 -1.65 -30.79 -16.14
C GLN A 60 -0.39 -31.52 -16.64
N ARG A 61 0.79 -31.25 -16.05
CA ARG A 61 2.03 -31.95 -16.41
C ARG A 61 1.97 -33.45 -16.16
N LEU A 62 1.36 -33.90 -15.07
CA LEU A 62 1.19 -35.32 -14.76
C LEU A 62 0.21 -36.02 -15.73
N MET A 63 -0.79 -35.30 -16.21
CA MET A 63 -1.73 -35.82 -17.22
C MET A 63 -1.08 -36.01 -18.59
N ASP A 64 -0.16 -35.10 -18.95
CA ASP A 64 0.57 -35.12 -20.21
C ASP A 64 1.71 -36.16 -20.22
N ASP A 65 2.09 -36.70 -19.05
CA ASP A 65 3.11 -37.76 -18.92
C ASP A 65 2.62 -39.10 -19.55
N PRO A 66 3.40 -39.68 -20.48
CA PRO A 66 3.07 -40.97 -21.11
C PRO A 66 2.97 -42.15 -20.14
N SER A 67 3.60 -42.08 -18.97
CA SER A 67 3.60 -43.14 -17.96
C SER A 67 2.30 -43.19 -17.12
N THR A 68 1.43 -42.18 -17.25
CA THR A 68 0.20 -42.06 -16.44
C THR A 68 -0.90 -43.00 -16.94
N THR A 69 -1.32 -43.91 -16.07
CA THR A 69 -2.38 -44.89 -16.36
C THR A 69 -3.75 -44.24 -16.55
N ALA A 70 -4.65 -44.90 -17.29
CA ALA A 70 -6.01 -44.39 -17.56
C ALA A 70 -6.82 -44.12 -16.28
N ALA A 71 -6.72 -45.00 -15.27
CA ALA A 71 -7.35 -44.79 -13.96
C ALA A 71 -6.80 -43.56 -13.22
N MET A 72 -5.50 -43.28 -13.37
CA MET A 72 -4.85 -42.10 -12.80
C MET A 72 -5.25 -40.82 -13.54
N LYS A 73 -5.45 -40.88 -14.87
CA LYS A 73 -5.99 -39.75 -15.66
C LYS A 73 -7.39 -39.33 -15.23
N VAL A 74 -8.28 -40.29 -14.93
CA VAL A 74 -9.63 -39.98 -14.42
C VAL A 74 -9.57 -39.25 -13.08
N ARG A 75 -8.75 -39.73 -12.14
CA ARG A 75 -8.54 -39.07 -10.84
C ARG A 75 -7.95 -37.66 -11.00
N LEU A 76 -6.96 -37.49 -11.88
CA LEU A 76 -6.34 -36.20 -12.14
C LEU A 76 -7.30 -35.21 -12.79
N GLU A 77 -8.23 -35.64 -13.64
CA GLU A 77 -9.24 -34.75 -14.23
C GLU A 77 -10.26 -34.28 -13.18
N GLU A 78 -10.65 -35.14 -12.23
CA GLU A 78 -11.48 -34.73 -11.09
C GLU A 78 -10.76 -33.68 -10.22
N GLU A 79 -9.49 -33.93 -9.86
CA GLU A 79 -8.68 -32.97 -9.10
C GLU A 79 -8.48 -31.64 -9.84
N ARG A 80 -8.27 -31.70 -11.16
CA ARG A 80 -8.16 -30.52 -12.04
C ARG A 80 -9.44 -29.69 -12.01
N LYS A 81 -10.59 -30.33 -12.07
CA LYS A 81 -11.90 -29.65 -12.01
C LYS A 81 -12.11 -28.98 -10.66
N LEU A 82 -11.76 -29.66 -9.57
CA LEU A 82 -11.83 -29.08 -8.21
C LEU A 82 -10.87 -27.89 -8.05
N ALA A 83 -9.62 -28.02 -8.51
CA ALA A 83 -8.63 -26.95 -8.44
C ALA A 83 -9.05 -25.72 -9.26
N ARG A 84 -9.66 -25.92 -10.45
CA ARG A 84 -10.23 -24.81 -11.24
C ARG A 84 -11.38 -24.13 -10.52
N GLY A 85 -12.34 -24.88 -9.99
CA GLY A 85 -13.46 -24.31 -9.23
C GLY A 85 -12.99 -23.52 -8.01
N ALA A 86 -11.94 -23.99 -7.33
CA ALA A 86 -11.32 -23.25 -6.23
C ALA A 86 -10.71 -21.92 -6.72
N ILE A 87 -9.93 -21.93 -7.80
CA ILE A 87 -9.33 -20.71 -8.39
C ILE A 87 -10.42 -19.70 -8.78
N ASP A 88 -11.49 -20.16 -9.44
CA ASP A 88 -12.57 -19.28 -9.87
C ASP A 88 -13.25 -18.63 -8.65
N SER A 89 -13.56 -19.40 -7.60
CA SER A 89 -14.14 -18.85 -6.37
C SER A 89 -13.22 -17.87 -5.63
N LEU A 90 -11.90 -18.11 -5.66
CA LEU A 90 -10.92 -17.23 -5.05
C LEU A 90 -10.78 -15.92 -5.83
N ARG A 91 -10.82 -15.98 -7.17
CA ARG A 91 -10.80 -14.80 -8.04
C ARG A 91 -12.04 -13.95 -7.86
N ASP A 92 -13.22 -14.56 -7.79
CA ASP A 92 -14.47 -13.83 -7.53
C ASP A 92 -14.38 -13.07 -6.21
N ARG A 93 -13.85 -13.71 -5.16
CA ARG A 93 -13.63 -13.07 -3.87
C ARG A 93 -12.56 -11.96 -3.92
N ALA A 94 -11.47 -12.17 -4.65
CA ALA A 94 -10.43 -11.15 -4.82
C ALA A 94 -10.98 -9.91 -5.52
N ASN A 95 -11.72 -10.09 -6.64
CA ASN A 95 -12.35 -9.01 -7.38
C ASN A 95 -13.36 -8.21 -6.54
N LEU A 96 -14.16 -8.89 -5.71
CA LEU A 96 -15.08 -8.22 -4.78
C LEU A 96 -14.31 -7.34 -3.80
N MET A 97 -13.22 -7.87 -3.24
CA MET A 97 -12.41 -7.13 -2.26
C MET A 97 -11.63 -5.98 -2.92
N GLU A 98 -11.14 -6.15 -4.14
CA GLU A 98 -10.52 -5.07 -4.94
C GLU A 98 -11.52 -3.92 -5.12
N SER A 99 -12.78 -4.22 -5.45
CA SER A 99 -13.82 -3.17 -5.55
C SER A 99 -14.12 -2.46 -4.23
N GLU A 100 -13.99 -3.16 -3.09
CA GLU A 100 -14.14 -2.58 -1.75
C GLU A 100 -12.96 -1.65 -1.41
N VAL A 101 -11.74 -2.06 -1.77
CA VAL A 101 -10.51 -1.28 -1.65
C VAL A 101 -10.64 0.01 -2.47
N ASP A 102 -10.92 -0.08 -3.77
CA ASP A 102 -11.07 1.07 -4.67
C ASP A 102 -12.11 2.08 -4.14
N SER A 103 -13.23 1.57 -3.64
CA SER A 103 -14.31 2.38 -3.07
C SER A 103 -13.90 3.06 -1.76
N LEU A 104 -13.10 2.39 -0.93
CA LEU A 104 -12.59 2.96 0.32
C LEU A 104 -11.50 4.00 0.04
N GLU A 105 -10.55 3.72 -0.85
CA GLU A 105 -9.52 4.66 -1.30
C GLU A 105 -10.15 5.95 -1.86
N ALA A 106 -11.09 5.81 -2.79
CA ALA A 106 -11.78 6.96 -3.39
C ALA A 106 -12.53 7.81 -2.35
N ARG A 107 -13.06 7.20 -1.29
CA ARG A 107 -13.70 7.92 -0.17
C ARG A 107 -12.68 8.65 0.69
N ILE A 108 -11.52 8.04 0.95
CA ILE A 108 -10.43 8.64 1.72
C ILE A 108 -9.88 9.84 0.95
N ASP A 109 -9.56 9.69 -0.34
CA ASP A 109 -9.00 10.76 -1.17
C ASP A 109 -9.92 11.99 -1.23
N ARG A 110 -11.22 11.77 -1.48
CA ARG A 110 -12.20 12.87 -1.54
C ARG A 110 -12.34 13.63 -0.23
N ALA A 111 -11.95 13.03 0.89
CA ALA A 111 -12.00 13.70 2.19
C ALA A 111 -10.86 14.69 2.40
N PHE A 112 -9.76 14.57 1.65
CA PHE A 112 -8.69 15.55 1.57
C PHE A 112 -9.09 16.67 0.60
N ASN A 113 -8.75 16.50 -0.68
CA ASN A 113 -9.21 17.35 -1.77
C ASN A 113 -10.12 16.54 -2.70
N PRO A 114 -11.34 17.03 -3.02
CA PRO A 114 -12.29 16.30 -3.87
C PRO A 114 -11.78 15.91 -5.26
N HIS A 115 -10.76 16.62 -5.77
CA HIS A 115 -10.22 16.42 -7.11
C HIS A 115 -8.84 15.78 -7.12
N TRP A 116 -8.01 16.04 -6.10
CA TRP A 116 -6.58 15.69 -6.12
C TRP A 116 -6.12 14.80 -4.95
N GLY A 117 -7.00 14.47 -4.01
CA GLY A 117 -6.61 13.68 -2.84
C GLY A 117 -5.67 14.45 -1.89
N SER A 118 -4.81 13.70 -1.19
CA SER A 118 -3.77 14.28 -0.32
C SER A 118 -2.66 14.94 -1.15
N CYS A 119 -2.15 16.08 -0.70
CA CYS A 119 -1.00 16.71 -1.35
C CYS A 119 0.33 16.02 -1.03
N LEU A 120 0.38 15.20 0.04
CA LEU A 120 1.59 14.54 0.53
C LEU A 120 1.66 13.05 0.16
N ARG A 121 0.54 12.44 -0.23
CA ARG A 121 0.42 11.00 -0.50
C ARG A 121 -0.27 10.72 -1.83
N GLU A 122 0.10 9.59 -2.43
CA GLU A 122 -0.56 9.01 -3.60
C GLU A 122 -0.74 7.51 -3.31
N GLY A 123 -1.95 7.13 -2.89
CA GLY A 123 -2.21 5.80 -2.31
C GLY A 123 -1.27 5.51 -1.13
N ASN A 124 -0.53 4.40 -1.21
CA ASN A 124 0.44 3.98 -0.20
C ASN A 124 1.80 4.68 -0.32
N GLU A 125 2.07 5.39 -1.42
CA GLU A 125 3.35 6.05 -1.67
C GLU A 125 3.32 7.54 -1.29
N ASN A 126 4.50 8.17 -1.28
CA ASN A 126 4.57 9.63 -1.15
C ASN A 126 4.24 10.26 -2.50
N SER A 127 3.48 11.34 -2.49
CA SER A 127 3.35 12.16 -3.69
C SER A 127 4.72 12.76 -4.05
N ARG A 128 4.90 13.19 -5.30
CA ARG A 128 6.10 13.94 -5.70
C ARG A 128 6.36 15.16 -4.81
N PHE A 129 5.32 15.83 -4.34
CA PHE A 129 5.46 16.95 -3.40
C PHE A 129 5.90 16.46 -2.01
N GLY A 130 5.32 15.37 -1.50
CA GLY A 130 5.76 14.72 -0.27
C GLY A 130 7.23 14.29 -0.30
N GLU A 131 7.69 13.75 -1.42
CA GLU A 131 9.10 13.44 -1.64
C GLU A 131 9.99 14.69 -1.63
N GLN A 132 9.55 15.78 -2.25
CA GLN A 132 10.28 17.06 -2.20
C GLN A 132 10.36 17.63 -0.79
N VAL A 133 9.27 17.58 -0.01
CA VAL A 133 9.27 17.99 1.39
C VAL A 133 10.33 17.19 2.16
N ASN A 134 10.34 15.87 1.97
CA ASN A 134 11.28 14.96 2.60
C ASN A 134 12.75 15.23 2.19
N ASP A 135 13.00 15.51 0.91
CA ASP A 135 14.34 15.74 0.37
C ASP A 135 14.91 17.13 0.69
N TYR A 136 14.05 18.14 0.82
CA TYR A 136 14.48 19.53 0.94
C TYR A 136 14.28 20.15 2.32
N ALA A 137 13.39 19.62 3.16
CA ALA A 137 13.12 20.18 4.47
C ALA A 137 13.76 19.32 5.57
N ASP A 138 14.66 19.90 6.35
CA ASP A 138 15.12 19.28 7.60
C ASP A 138 14.00 19.24 8.65
N LEU A 139 13.14 20.26 8.62
CA LEU A 139 11.95 20.41 9.46
C LEU A 139 10.82 20.97 8.60
N TYR A 140 9.60 20.53 8.84
CA TYR A 140 8.42 21.15 8.23
C TYR A 140 7.32 21.34 9.26
N THR A 141 6.50 22.37 9.06
CA THR A 141 5.39 22.70 9.97
C THR A 141 4.35 23.55 9.26
N SER A 142 3.14 23.70 9.81
CA SER A 142 2.09 24.51 9.18
C SER A 142 2.33 26.02 9.27
N ARG A 143 2.93 26.47 10.37
CA ARG A 143 3.14 27.90 10.68
C ARG A 143 4.45 28.09 11.42
N VAL A 144 5.13 29.22 11.20
CA VAL A 144 6.37 29.58 11.91
C VAL A 144 6.15 29.67 13.43
N SER A 145 4.97 30.11 13.86
CA SER A 145 4.59 30.18 15.28
C SER A 145 4.68 28.84 16.00
N ASN A 146 4.63 27.71 15.28
CA ASN A 146 4.75 26.38 15.87
C ASN A 146 6.16 26.11 16.44
N PHE A 147 7.17 26.90 16.08
CA PHE A 147 8.48 26.85 16.73
C PHE A 147 8.50 27.54 18.09
N GLY A 148 7.57 28.46 18.37
CA GLY A 148 7.53 29.26 19.60
C GLY A 148 7.43 28.45 20.90
N PRO A 149 6.62 27.38 20.97
CA PRO A 149 6.55 26.52 22.16
C PRO A 149 7.81 25.69 22.44
N TYR A 150 8.76 25.60 21.52
CA TYR A 150 9.98 24.82 21.70
C TYR A 150 11.11 25.68 22.27
N SER A 151 11.96 25.08 23.12
CA SER A 151 13.18 25.73 23.58
C SER A 151 14.10 26.05 22.39
N PRO A 152 14.76 27.22 22.35
CA PRO A 152 15.78 27.53 21.35
C PRO A 152 16.97 26.55 21.34
N LEU A 153 17.15 25.78 22.41
CA LEU A 153 18.20 24.75 22.54
C LEU A 153 17.70 23.34 22.15
N ARG A 154 16.48 23.22 21.61
CA ARG A 154 15.86 21.94 21.27
C ARG A 154 16.62 21.26 20.12
N TYR A 155 17.04 20.02 20.38
CA TYR A 155 17.54 19.12 19.34
C TYR A 155 16.39 18.28 18.78
N PHE A 156 16.02 18.50 17.52
CA PHE A 156 15.01 17.69 16.83
C PHE A 156 15.65 16.42 16.26
N ARG A 157 15.03 15.27 16.55
CA ARG A 157 15.47 13.97 16.07
C ARG A 157 14.35 13.34 15.24
N ALA A 158 14.67 12.95 14.02
CA ALA A 158 13.73 12.20 13.17
C ALA A 158 13.53 10.78 13.74
N PRO A 159 12.30 10.23 13.65
CA PRO A 159 12.08 8.82 13.95
C PRO A 159 12.86 7.94 12.95
N ARG A 160 13.16 6.70 13.37
CA ARG A 160 13.78 5.72 12.46
C ARG A 160 12.78 5.37 11.37
N ARG A 161 13.22 5.43 10.12
CA ARG A 161 12.42 4.94 8.98
C ARG A 161 12.63 3.43 8.87
N PRO A 162 11.56 2.64 8.93
CA PRO A 162 11.70 1.21 8.74
C PRO A 162 12.13 0.90 7.31
N MET A 163 13.00 -0.10 7.16
CA MET A 163 13.36 -0.67 5.87
C MET A 163 12.40 -1.81 5.50
N PRO A 164 12.25 -2.16 4.21
CA PRO A 164 11.31 -3.21 3.78
C PRO A 164 11.48 -4.59 4.44
N HIS A 165 12.65 -4.90 5.02
CA HIS A 165 12.91 -6.16 5.72
C HIS A 165 12.62 -6.09 7.23
N GLU A 166 12.29 -4.91 7.75
CA GLU A 166 11.94 -4.68 9.16
C GLU A 166 10.42 -4.72 9.40
N VAL A 167 9.62 -4.84 8.32
CA VAL A 167 8.15 -4.82 8.32
C VAL A 167 7.59 -6.18 7.92
#